data_AF-A0A972DTF5-F1
#
_entry.id   AF-A0A972DTF5-F1
#
_cell.length_a   1.000
_cell.length_b   1.000
_cell.length_c   1.000
_cell.angle_alpha   90.00
_cell.angle_beta   90.00
_cell.angle_gamma   90.00
#
_symmetry.space_group_name_H-M   'P 1'
#
loop_
_entity.id
_entity.type
_entity.pdbx_description
1 polymer ?
#
loop_
_entity_poly.entity_id
_entity_poly.type
_entity_poly.pdbx_seq_one_letter_code
_entity_poly.pdbx_strand_id
1 'polypeptide(L)'
;MSRSSSGQTARAIVDEVLGRAMTKAIWTGNYDKVLPLSVQAFDLPAVLPAVFYMFRFGHRRGKGRFSQTFGGDGAPSERNKAATIERVASVLAQEDAFGGFEGDVEKAVLGDLLLSFCLENRNRALGRQEPVLRVAPPHYMASWIDLPQPIANLRFVPEMLVAVLADQEGFCVEQNSDNDKTWFAVGRGFEDNLLLRVFHKGVVQLEKKGELSSHTSDRFDESAEVGIDQLLMIRLAQQLGQAPDKLRGKESGGDRISNQRPIAELAARHFSEDLRHFIRGYSDAIPRHTFVEMLEACMAVGLTTILTSVIELLFEWVDTGAIRSKADQAPSELFVDCANGVHRPLRAVAEQSMDDFMRRVERVPVVLMALRLLDHEARYDPTLRKLDIQYRPYATEWVNLLGDLLHGRHNQARDVHYALELHAQRLAESFEDDYADAAEILRNDRNQPNPVWRMAEALTFLQGRGNTIANLAKLVDSGLMIDRPNGVAKKRSVTRISTGSGRKKREVRSIVFT
;
A
#
# COMPACT_ATOMS: atom_id res chain seq x y z
N MET A 1 27.92 4.49 43.62
CA MET A 1 26.47 4.70 43.47
C MET A 1 26.13 4.64 42.00
N SER A 2 25.56 3.52 41.55
CA SER A 2 25.22 3.26 40.15
C SER A 2 23.98 4.06 39.75
N ARG A 3 24.07 4.85 38.68
CA ARG A 3 22.90 5.46 38.02
C ARG A 3 22.00 4.34 37.51
N SER A 4 20.81 4.20 38.07
CA SER A 4 19.75 3.34 37.55
C SER A 4 19.15 4.01 36.32
N SER A 5 19.59 3.62 35.12
CA SER A 5 18.91 3.98 33.87
C SER A 5 17.65 3.12 33.72
N SER A 6 16.55 3.52 34.34
CA SER A 6 15.23 3.11 33.87
C SER A 6 14.73 4.17 32.89
N GLY A 7 15.43 4.35 31.77
CA GLY A 7 15.08 5.36 30.77
C GLY A 7 13.71 5.05 30.17
N GLN A 8 12.74 5.91 30.44
CA GLN A 8 11.39 5.80 29.89
C GLN A 8 11.47 6.02 28.37
N THR A 9 10.83 5.16 27.58
CA THR A 9 10.86 5.32 26.12
C THR A 9 10.17 6.64 25.73
N ALA A 10 10.65 7.34 24.70
CA ALA A 10 10.06 8.60 24.23
C ALA A 10 8.53 8.49 24.06
N ARG A 11 8.05 7.40 23.47
CA ARG A 11 6.61 7.14 23.30
C ARG A 11 5.86 7.09 24.63
N ALA A 12 6.43 6.50 25.67
CA ALA A 12 5.79 6.41 26.98
C ALA A 12 5.66 7.78 27.65
N ILE A 13 6.65 8.68 27.47
CA ILE A 13 6.55 10.07 27.92
C ILE A 13 5.44 10.79 27.12
N VAL A 14 5.38 10.60 25.80
CA VAL A 14 4.30 11.18 24.97
C VAL A 14 2.92 10.65 25.38
N ASP A 15 2.78 9.35 25.66
CA ASP A 15 1.56 8.74 26.19
C ASP A 15 1.12 9.35 27.53
N GLU A 16 2.07 9.73 28.39
CA GLU A 16 1.81 10.36 29.68
C GLU A 16 1.36 11.82 29.54
N VAL A 17 2.04 12.60 28.69
CA VAL A 17 1.79 14.03 28.54
C VAL A 17 0.61 14.35 27.63
N LEU A 18 0.48 13.66 26.50
CA LEU A 18 -0.59 13.88 25.51
C LEU A 18 -1.79 12.93 25.71
N GLY A 19 -1.60 11.87 26.50
CA GLY A 19 -2.59 10.81 26.66
C GLY A 19 -2.55 9.79 25.53
N ARG A 20 -2.83 8.52 25.89
CA ARG A 20 -2.79 7.37 24.97
C ARG A 20 -3.66 7.51 23.73
N ALA A 21 -4.79 8.25 23.83
CA ALA A 21 -5.69 8.45 22.70
C ALA A 21 -5.05 9.32 21.62
N MET A 22 -4.46 10.46 22.00
CA MET A 22 -3.75 11.35 21.09
C MET A 22 -2.51 10.67 20.53
N THR A 23 -1.69 10.05 21.39
CA THR A 23 -0.49 9.33 20.95
C THR A 23 -0.83 8.22 19.97
N LYS A 24 -1.91 7.46 20.18
CA LYS A 24 -2.34 6.45 19.19
C LYS A 24 -2.70 7.07 17.83
N ALA A 25 -3.30 8.26 17.82
CA ALA A 25 -3.68 8.95 16.59
C ALA A 25 -2.49 9.55 15.83
N ILE A 26 -1.49 10.08 16.55
CA ILE A 26 -0.36 10.81 15.94
C ILE A 26 0.92 9.97 15.80
N TRP A 27 1.13 8.94 16.64
CA TRP A 27 2.34 8.11 16.66
C TRP A 27 2.32 6.99 15.61
N THR A 28 2.06 7.38 14.38
CA THR A 28 2.05 6.53 13.17
C THR A 28 2.87 7.19 12.07
N GLY A 29 3.07 6.51 10.94
CA GLY A 29 3.63 7.10 9.71
C GLY A 29 2.55 7.55 8.73
N ASN A 30 1.30 7.15 8.96
CA ASN A 30 0.22 7.25 7.98
C ASN A 30 -0.66 8.47 8.24
N TYR A 31 -1.28 9.00 7.18
CA TYR A 31 -2.43 9.90 7.25
C TYR A 31 -3.35 9.59 6.07
N ASP A 32 -4.34 8.72 6.32
CA ASP A 32 -5.16 8.07 5.29
C ASP A 32 -5.97 9.06 4.45
N LYS A 33 -6.38 10.18 5.03
CA LYS A 33 -7.10 11.26 4.34
C LYS A 33 -6.34 11.87 3.16
N VAL A 34 -5.01 11.90 3.24
CA VAL A 34 -4.17 12.43 2.15
C VAL A 34 -3.69 11.31 1.24
N LEU A 35 -3.25 10.21 1.84
CA LEU A 35 -2.69 9.06 1.15
C LEU A 35 -3.21 7.77 1.84
N PRO A 36 -4.23 7.09 1.28
CA PRO A 36 -4.92 5.97 1.92
C PRO A 36 -4.14 4.65 1.86
N LEU A 37 -2.83 4.70 2.07
CA LEU A 37 -1.95 3.54 2.20
C LEU A 37 -1.00 3.70 3.39
N SER A 38 -0.39 2.61 3.84
CA SER A 38 0.64 2.70 4.88
C SER A 38 1.99 3.11 4.29
N VAL A 39 2.63 4.09 4.93
CA VAL A 39 3.97 4.57 4.59
C VAL A 39 5.00 3.54 5.04
N GLN A 40 5.12 2.44 4.30
CA GLN A 40 6.06 1.33 4.50
C GLN A 40 6.30 0.57 3.17
N ALA A 41 7.21 -0.39 3.17
CA ALA A 41 7.39 -1.31 2.05
C ALA A 41 6.15 -2.19 1.81
N PHE A 42 5.84 -2.44 0.55
CA PHE A 42 4.86 -3.43 0.10
C PHE A 42 5.33 -4.10 -1.20
N ASP A 43 4.69 -5.20 -1.58
CA ASP A 43 5.01 -5.91 -2.83
C ASP A 43 3.89 -5.68 -3.84
N LEU A 44 4.09 -4.72 -4.75
CA LEU A 44 3.09 -4.35 -5.76
C LEU A 44 2.65 -5.54 -6.62
N PRO A 45 3.57 -6.40 -7.11
CA PRO A 45 3.21 -7.60 -7.86
C PRO A 45 2.38 -8.67 -7.09
N ALA A 46 2.13 -8.48 -5.79
CA ALA A 46 1.31 -9.37 -4.97
C ALA A 46 -0.11 -8.83 -4.71
N VAL A 47 -0.45 -7.63 -5.23
CA VAL A 47 -1.72 -6.97 -4.87
C VAL A 47 -2.93 -7.49 -5.65
N LEU A 48 -2.75 -7.92 -6.90
CA LEU A 48 -3.85 -8.30 -7.80
C LEU A 48 -4.79 -9.37 -7.21
N PRO A 49 -4.30 -10.46 -6.58
CA PRO A 49 -5.18 -11.43 -5.92
C PRO A 49 -6.09 -10.82 -4.84
N ALA A 50 -5.61 -9.83 -4.08
CA ALA A 50 -6.40 -9.14 -3.07
C ALA A 50 -7.41 -8.18 -3.72
N VAL A 51 -7.02 -7.50 -4.81
CA VAL A 51 -7.91 -6.65 -5.62
C VAL A 51 -9.03 -7.49 -6.24
N PHE A 52 -8.70 -8.65 -6.81
CA PHE A 52 -9.69 -9.58 -7.38
C PHE A 52 -10.71 -10.03 -6.33
N TYR A 53 -10.23 -10.41 -5.15
CA TYR A 53 -11.08 -10.78 -4.03
C TYR A 53 -12.03 -9.64 -3.65
N MET A 54 -11.51 -8.42 -3.48
CA MET A 54 -12.31 -7.27 -3.04
C MET A 54 -13.34 -6.86 -4.08
N PHE A 55 -13.01 -6.91 -5.38
CA PHE A 55 -13.99 -6.72 -6.44
C PHE A 55 -15.04 -7.81 -6.48
N ARG A 56 -14.69 -9.09 -6.27
CA ARG A 56 -15.66 -10.18 -6.25
C ARG A 56 -16.62 -10.08 -5.06
N PHE A 57 -16.10 -9.86 -3.86
CA PHE A 57 -16.86 -10.06 -2.61
C PHE A 57 -17.36 -8.75 -1.98
N GLY A 58 -16.78 -7.60 -2.36
CA GLY A 58 -17.17 -6.28 -1.84
C GLY A 58 -16.73 -6.02 -0.40
N HIS A 59 -15.76 -6.77 0.12
CA HIS A 59 -15.22 -6.57 1.45
C HIS A 59 -13.73 -6.97 1.51
N ARG A 60 -13.07 -6.55 2.59
CA ARG A 60 -11.66 -6.79 2.81
C ARG A 60 -11.36 -8.27 3.04
N ARG A 61 -10.26 -8.71 2.45
CA ARG A 61 -9.77 -10.09 2.53
C ARG A 61 -9.21 -10.39 3.92
N GLY A 62 -9.73 -11.44 4.54
CA GLY A 62 -9.25 -12.00 5.79
C GLY A 62 -8.32 -13.19 5.56
N LYS A 63 -8.41 -14.18 6.45
CA LYS A 63 -7.55 -15.36 6.45
C LYS A 63 -8.14 -16.46 5.54
N GLY A 64 -7.29 -17.15 4.80
CA GLY A 64 -7.66 -18.31 3.99
C GLY A 64 -7.17 -19.61 4.61
N ARG A 65 -7.09 -20.63 3.76
CA ARG A 65 -6.73 -22.01 4.15
C ARG A 65 -5.39 -22.46 3.63
N PHE A 66 -4.62 -21.63 2.93
CA PHE A 66 -3.40 -22.04 2.24
C PHE A 66 -2.42 -22.77 3.16
N SER A 67 -2.04 -22.16 4.29
CA SER A 67 -1.12 -22.80 5.24
C SER A 67 -1.73 -23.96 6.02
N GLN A 68 -3.06 -24.03 6.12
CA GLN A 68 -3.74 -25.18 6.73
C GLN A 68 -3.71 -26.39 5.79
N THR A 69 -3.96 -26.16 4.50
CA THR A 69 -3.98 -27.20 3.47
C THR A 69 -2.57 -27.69 3.15
N PHE A 70 -1.61 -26.79 2.96
CA PHE A 70 -0.27 -27.12 2.46
C PHE A 70 0.83 -27.10 3.53
N GLY A 71 0.59 -26.49 4.70
CA GLY A 71 1.58 -26.40 5.78
C GLY A 71 1.60 -27.58 6.75
N GLY A 72 0.66 -28.53 6.61
CA GLY A 72 0.54 -29.68 7.51
C GLY A 72 0.09 -29.33 8.93
N ASP A 73 0.43 -30.19 9.88
CA ASP A 73 0.09 -30.01 11.29
C ASP A 73 1.13 -29.15 12.01
N GLY A 74 0.67 -28.28 12.91
CA GLY A 74 1.55 -27.42 13.69
C GLY A 74 0.96 -26.05 14.01
N ALA A 75 1.73 -25.22 14.71
CA ALA A 75 1.34 -23.85 14.98
C ALA A 75 1.32 -23.02 13.68
N PRO A 76 0.56 -21.91 13.61
CA PRO A 76 0.47 -21.10 12.38
C PRO A 76 1.81 -20.66 11.78
N SER A 77 2.81 -20.36 12.62
CA SER A 77 4.15 -19.98 12.14
C SER A 77 4.94 -21.15 11.56
N GLU A 78 4.71 -22.38 12.03
CA GLU A 78 5.37 -23.59 11.53
C GLU A 78 4.74 -24.00 10.21
N ARG A 79 3.41 -24.02 10.14
CA ARG A 79 2.64 -24.25 8.92
C ARG A 79 3.06 -23.34 7.77
N ASN A 80 3.24 -22.04 8.05
CA ASN A 80 3.69 -21.09 7.03
C ASN A 80 5.11 -21.39 6.52
N LYS A 81 6.00 -21.95 7.34
CA LYS A 81 7.35 -22.34 6.91
C LYS A 81 7.33 -23.67 6.15
N ALA A 82 6.43 -24.57 6.54
CA ALA A 82 6.29 -25.90 5.94
C ALA A 82 5.51 -25.90 4.62
N ALA A 83 4.76 -24.84 4.31
CA ALA A 83 4.08 -24.65 3.03
C ALA A 83 5.09 -24.29 1.92
N THR A 84 5.87 -25.28 1.49
CA THR A 84 6.87 -25.19 0.42
C THR A 84 6.29 -25.62 -0.93
N ILE A 85 6.97 -25.30 -2.03
CA ILE A 85 6.55 -25.71 -3.38
C ILE A 85 6.46 -27.24 -3.49
N GLU A 86 7.44 -27.95 -2.94
CA GLU A 86 7.43 -29.43 -2.94
C GLU A 86 6.21 -29.98 -2.20
N ARG A 87 5.84 -29.37 -1.08
CA ARG A 87 4.68 -29.80 -0.30
C ARG A 87 3.38 -29.52 -1.05
N VAL A 88 3.25 -28.36 -1.68
CA VAL A 88 2.11 -28.03 -2.54
C VAL A 88 1.97 -29.04 -3.68
N ALA A 89 3.06 -29.32 -4.41
CA ALA A 89 3.06 -30.31 -5.48
C ALA A 89 2.68 -31.71 -4.98
N SER A 90 3.19 -32.11 -3.82
CA SER A 90 2.90 -33.42 -3.21
C SER A 90 1.44 -33.58 -2.78
N VAL A 91 0.78 -32.49 -2.35
CA VAL A 91 -0.65 -32.50 -2.01
C VAL A 91 -1.49 -32.54 -3.28
N LEU A 92 -1.17 -31.74 -4.29
CA LEU A 92 -1.91 -31.72 -5.56
C LEU A 92 -1.80 -33.06 -6.31
N ALA A 93 -0.64 -33.70 -6.28
CA ALA A 93 -0.41 -35.01 -6.91
C ALA A 93 -1.27 -36.15 -6.32
N GLN A 94 -2.00 -35.93 -5.22
CA GLN A 94 -2.92 -36.93 -4.65
C GLN A 94 -4.31 -36.88 -5.30
N GLU A 95 -4.62 -35.82 -6.05
CA GLU A 95 -5.90 -35.67 -6.74
C GLU A 95 -5.87 -36.39 -8.09
N ASP A 96 -6.99 -37.01 -8.47
CA ASP A 96 -7.13 -37.75 -9.74
C ASP A 96 -6.78 -36.89 -10.97
N ALA A 97 -7.01 -35.57 -10.88
CA ALA A 97 -6.67 -34.61 -11.93
C ALA A 97 -5.17 -34.50 -12.24
N PHE A 98 -4.29 -35.02 -11.36
CA PHE A 98 -2.85 -35.05 -11.52
C PHE A 98 -2.30 -36.47 -11.73
N GLY A 99 -3.14 -37.40 -12.23
CA GLY A 99 -2.69 -38.74 -12.61
C GLY A 99 -1.43 -38.70 -13.49
N GLY A 100 -0.43 -39.52 -13.15
CA GLY A 100 0.89 -39.47 -13.77
C GLY A 100 1.93 -38.59 -13.05
N PHE A 101 1.56 -37.87 -12.00
CA PHE A 101 2.48 -37.12 -11.12
C PHE A 101 2.78 -37.85 -9.80
N GLU A 102 2.76 -39.18 -9.80
CA GLU A 102 2.88 -39.97 -8.56
C GLU A 102 4.32 -40.13 -8.07
N GLY A 103 5.29 -40.15 -8.99
CA GLY A 103 6.71 -40.33 -8.69
C GLY A 103 7.42 -39.05 -8.25
N ASP A 104 8.62 -39.20 -7.70
CA ASP A 104 9.40 -38.08 -7.16
C ASP A 104 9.86 -37.10 -8.25
N VAL A 105 10.20 -37.63 -9.43
CA VAL A 105 10.63 -36.81 -10.58
C VAL A 105 9.46 -36.00 -11.11
N GLU A 106 8.30 -36.63 -11.26
CA GLU A 106 7.10 -35.99 -11.77
C GLU A 106 6.63 -34.91 -10.78
N LYS A 107 6.60 -35.20 -9.47
CA LYS A 107 6.33 -34.18 -8.43
C LYS A 107 7.30 -33.01 -8.49
N ALA A 108 8.58 -33.26 -8.76
CA ALA A 108 9.56 -32.20 -8.95
C ALA A 108 9.22 -31.32 -10.17
N VAL A 109 8.82 -31.93 -11.29
CA VAL A 109 8.34 -31.22 -12.49
C VAL A 109 7.10 -30.39 -12.18
N LEU A 110 6.11 -30.95 -11.47
CA LEU A 110 4.93 -30.21 -11.02
C LEU A 110 5.31 -29.02 -10.12
N GLY A 111 6.25 -29.22 -9.21
CA GLY A 111 6.81 -28.16 -8.38
C GLY A 111 7.44 -27.03 -9.22
N ASP A 112 8.20 -27.37 -10.25
CA ASP A 112 8.84 -26.38 -11.13
C ASP A 112 7.80 -25.63 -11.99
N LEU A 113 6.72 -26.29 -12.42
CA LEU A 113 5.58 -25.64 -13.07
C LEU A 113 4.87 -24.65 -12.13
N LEU A 114 4.60 -25.06 -10.88
CA LEU A 114 4.01 -24.19 -9.85
C LEU A 114 4.88 -22.97 -9.59
N LEU A 115 6.19 -23.15 -9.46
CA LEU A 115 7.15 -22.06 -9.23
C LEU A 115 7.27 -21.12 -10.44
N SER A 116 7.08 -21.65 -11.65
CA SER A 116 7.18 -20.86 -12.88
C SER A 116 5.93 -20.01 -13.13
N PHE A 117 4.74 -20.50 -12.78
CA PHE A 117 3.47 -19.89 -13.21
C PHE A 117 2.56 -19.39 -12.09
N CYS A 118 2.62 -19.99 -10.90
CA CYS A 118 1.59 -19.78 -9.88
C CYS A 118 2.13 -19.20 -8.58
N LEU A 119 3.30 -19.65 -8.13
CA LEU A 119 3.81 -19.40 -6.79
C LEU A 119 5.24 -18.88 -6.85
N GLU A 120 5.57 -17.95 -5.96
CA GLU A 120 6.91 -17.39 -5.82
C GLU A 120 7.38 -17.56 -4.38
N ASN A 121 8.58 -18.09 -4.23
CA ASN A 121 9.21 -18.32 -2.95
C ASN A 121 9.72 -17.03 -2.30
N ARG A 122 10.03 -17.14 -1.01
CA ARG A 122 10.75 -16.09 -0.27
C ARG A 122 11.99 -15.64 -1.01
N ASN A 123 12.17 -14.32 -1.12
CA ASN A 123 13.31 -13.69 -1.80
C ASN A 123 13.51 -14.17 -3.25
N ARG A 124 12.46 -14.72 -3.91
CA ARG A 124 12.56 -15.29 -5.26
C ARG A 124 13.55 -16.45 -5.36
N ALA A 125 13.73 -17.20 -4.27
CA ALA A 125 14.58 -18.37 -4.29
C ALA A 125 14.01 -19.43 -5.25
N LEU A 126 14.88 -20.06 -6.03
CA LEU A 126 14.47 -21.06 -7.04
C LEU A 126 14.31 -22.47 -6.44
N GLY A 127 14.59 -22.65 -5.15
CA GLY A 127 14.54 -23.95 -4.49
C GLY A 127 13.12 -24.36 -4.07
N ARG A 128 12.73 -25.61 -4.34
CA ARG A 128 11.38 -26.12 -3.99
C ARG A 128 11.10 -26.29 -2.50
N GLN A 129 12.15 -26.25 -1.67
CA GLN A 129 12.08 -26.34 -0.20
C GLN A 129 11.87 -24.99 0.49
N GLU A 130 11.89 -23.91 -0.28
CA GLU A 130 11.70 -22.59 0.27
C GLU A 130 10.20 -22.33 0.53
N PRO A 131 9.85 -21.57 1.57
CA PRO A 131 8.46 -21.24 1.85
C PRO A 131 7.86 -20.41 0.73
N VAL A 132 6.64 -20.78 0.33
CA VAL A 132 5.83 -20.00 -0.61
C VAL A 132 5.42 -18.70 0.04
N LEU A 133 5.65 -17.59 -0.63
CA LEU A 133 5.42 -16.26 -0.08
C LEU A 133 4.53 -15.38 -0.95
N ARG A 134 4.54 -15.59 -2.28
CA ARG A 134 3.74 -14.81 -3.23
C ARG A 134 3.00 -15.74 -4.20
N VAL A 135 1.92 -15.22 -4.75
CA VAL A 135 1.11 -15.87 -5.78
C VAL A 135 1.07 -14.96 -7.00
N ALA A 136 1.33 -15.51 -8.18
CA ALA A 136 1.08 -14.85 -9.45
C ALA A 136 -0.42 -14.96 -9.80
N PRO A 137 -1.00 -14.04 -10.58
CA PRO A 137 -2.43 -14.08 -10.93
C PRO A 137 -2.67 -14.56 -12.38
N PRO A 138 -2.32 -15.79 -12.79
CA PRO A 138 -2.67 -16.26 -14.14
C PRO A 138 -4.18 -16.41 -14.32
N HIS A 139 -4.92 -16.62 -13.23
CA HIS A 139 -6.37 -16.79 -13.20
C HIS A 139 -6.99 -16.10 -11.96
N TYR A 140 -8.26 -15.73 -12.04
CA TYR A 140 -9.02 -15.05 -10.98
C TYR A 140 -9.00 -15.83 -9.65
N MET A 141 -9.01 -17.16 -9.72
CA MET A 141 -8.96 -18.04 -8.55
C MET A 141 -7.68 -17.90 -7.72
N ALA A 142 -6.65 -17.21 -8.20
CA ALA A 142 -5.54 -16.77 -7.36
C ALA A 142 -6.01 -15.93 -6.15
N SER A 143 -7.18 -15.29 -6.22
CA SER A 143 -7.84 -14.60 -5.11
C SER A 143 -8.16 -15.52 -3.92
N TRP A 144 -8.21 -16.84 -4.12
CA TRP A 144 -8.46 -17.82 -3.08
C TRP A 144 -7.24 -18.10 -2.20
N ILE A 145 -6.04 -17.77 -2.70
CA ILE A 145 -4.78 -18.03 -2.01
C ILE A 145 -4.49 -16.86 -1.06
N ASP A 146 -4.49 -17.16 0.24
CA ASP A 146 -4.07 -16.20 1.25
C ASP A 146 -2.54 -16.19 1.38
N LEU A 147 -1.96 -15.01 1.19
CA LEU A 147 -0.52 -14.82 1.35
C LEU A 147 -0.14 -14.86 2.84
N PRO A 148 1.07 -15.32 3.20
CA PRO A 148 1.54 -15.31 4.59
C PRO A 148 1.46 -13.90 5.21
N GLN A 149 1.15 -13.81 6.51
CA GLN A 149 0.88 -12.54 7.21
C GLN A 149 1.88 -11.38 6.94
N PRO A 150 3.21 -11.61 6.86
CA PRO A 150 4.15 -10.54 6.53
C PRO A 150 3.93 -9.91 5.14
N ILE A 151 3.37 -10.67 4.20
CA ILE A 151 3.05 -10.27 2.82
C ILE A 151 1.57 -9.92 2.69
N ALA A 152 0.69 -10.51 3.51
CA ALA A 152 -0.71 -10.11 3.61
C ALA A 152 -0.86 -8.62 3.99
N ASN A 153 0.15 -8.03 4.62
CA ASN A 153 0.19 -6.60 4.82
C ASN A 153 0.64 -5.86 3.54
N LEU A 154 -0.26 -5.86 2.56
CA LEU A 154 -0.18 -5.07 1.32
C LEU A 154 -0.42 -3.58 1.56
N ARG A 155 -0.34 -3.13 2.83
CA ARG A 155 -0.29 -1.73 3.25
C ARG A 155 -1.47 -0.89 2.74
N PHE A 156 -2.65 -1.49 2.66
CA PHE A 156 -3.89 -0.88 2.14
C PHE A 156 -3.85 -0.47 0.66
N VAL A 157 -2.82 -0.89 -0.09
CA VAL A 157 -2.75 -0.65 -1.54
C VAL A 157 -3.94 -1.30 -2.27
N PRO A 158 -4.35 -2.55 -1.99
CA PRO A 158 -5.54 -3.14 -2.62
C PRO A 158 -6.81 -2.34 -2.35
N GLU A 159 -7.04 -1.91 -1.11
CA GLU A 159 -8.20 -1.11 -0.73
C GLU A 159 -8.24 0.23 -1.48
N MET A 160 -7.11 0.94 -1.56
CA MET A 160 -7.01 2.18 -2.33
C MET A 160 -7.28 1.95 -3.82
N LEU A 161 -6.71 0.90 -4.42
CA LEU A 161 -6.91 0.57 -5.82
C LEU A 161 -8.39 0.31 -6.12
N VAL A 162 -9.06 -0.48 -5.28
CA VAL A 162 -10.50 -0.75 -5.42
C VAL A 162 -11.32 0.52 -5.25
N ALA A 163 -11.00 1.38 -4.27
CA ALA A 163 -11.70 2.65 -4.07
C ALA A 163 -11.53 3.61 -5.27
N VAL A 164 -10.34 3.68 -5.87
CA VAL A 164 -10.07 4.52 -7.05
C VAL A 164 -10.75 3.98 -8.30
N LEU A 165 -10.72 2.67 -8.51
CA LEU A 165 -11.28 2.03 -9.71
C LEU A 165 -12.80 1.93 -9.67
N ALA A 166 -13.39 1.60 -8.51
CA ALA A 166 -14.84 1.53 -8.36
C ALA A 166 -15.52 2.90 -8.50
N ASP A 167 -14.79 3.97 -8.15
CA ASP A 167 -15.18 5.38 -8.27
C ASP A 167 -16.58 5.71 -7.70
N GLN A 168 -17.01 4.98 -6.66
CA GLN A 168 -18.31 5.15 -6.01
C GLN A 168 -18.36 6.39 -5.10
N GLU A 169 -19.55 6.89 -4.80
CA GLU A 169 -19.73 7.92 -3.77
C GLU A 169 -19.79 7.33 -2.35
N GLY A 170 -19.69 8.18 -1.33
CA GLY A 170 -19.87 7.79 0.07
C GLY A 170 -18.61 7.30 0.79
N PHE A 171 -18.79 6.75 2.01
CA PHE A 171 -17.68 6.49 2.95
C PHE A 171 -16.95 5.16 2.77
N CYS A 172 -17.63 4.16 2.22
CA CYS A 172 -17.13 2.81 2.01
C CYS A 172 -17.50 2.36 0.60
N VAL A 173 -16.69 1.47 0.03
CA VAL A 173 -17.07 0.83 -1.24
C VAL A 173 -18.17 -0.19 -0.92
N GLU A 174 -19.25 -0.12 -1.67
CA GLU A 174 -20.44 -0.96 -1.53
C GLU A 174 -20.61 -1.89 -2.75
N GLN A 175 -21.46 -2.90 -2.59
CA GLN A 175 -21.81 -3.76 -3.73
C GLN A 175 -22.67 -2.98 -4.73
N ASN A 176 -22.41 -3.17 -6.02
CA ASN A 176 -23.18 -2.54 -7.06
C ASN A 176 -24.61 -3.08 -7.13
N SER A 177 -25.52 -2.26 -7.65
CA SER A 177 -26.88 -2.65 -8.04
C SER A 177 -26.92 -3.09 -9.50
N ASP A 178 -27.95 -3.84 -9.91
CA ASP A 178 -28.07 -4.39 -11.29
C ASP A 178 -28.03 -3.32 -12.40
N ASN A 179 -28.38 -2.08 -12.07
CA ASN A 179 -28.46 -0.97 -13.04
C ASN A 179 -27.23 -0.04 -13.00
N ASP A 180 -26.23 -0.32 -12.17
CA ASP A 180 -25.07 0.54 -12.03
C ASP A 180 -24.18 0.45 -13.28
N LYS A 181 -23.92 1.60 -13.90
CA LYS A 181 -23.00 1.68 -15.05
C LYS A 181 -21.59 1.96 -14.57
N THR A 182 -20.77 0.93 -14.46
CA THR A 182 -19.35 1.04 -14.13
C THR A 182 -18.52 0.02 -14.90
N TRP A 183 -17.25 0.35 -15.15
CA TRP A 183 -16.30 -0.59 -15.74
C TRP A 183 -15.73 -1.55 -14.69
N PHE A 184 -15.78 -1.19 -13.41
CA PHE A 184 -15.14 -1.92 -12.32
C PHE A 184 -16.17 -2.23 -11.23
N ALA A 185 -17.17 -3.04 -11.59
CA ALA A 185 -18.23 -3.45 -10.67
C ALA A 185 -17.68 -4.24 -9.47
N VAL A 186 -18.28 -4.00 -8.29
CA VAL A 186 -17.92 -4.60 -7.00
C VAL A 186 -19.08 -5.47 -6.52
N GLY A 187 -18.81 -6.73 -6.19
CA GLY A 187 -19.80 -7.68 -5.72
C GLY A 187 -20.68 -8.19 -6.85
N ARG A 188 -21.83 -7.55 -7.03
CA ARG A 188 -22.80 -7.89 -8.07
C ARG A 188 -22.35 -7.29 -9.41
N GLY A 189 -22.54 -8.04 -10.50
CA GLY A 189 -22.07 -7.65 -11.84
C GLY A 189 -20.55 -7.75 -12.00
N PHE A 190 -19.85 -8.46 -11.11
CA PHE A 190 -18.40 -8.62 -11.19
C PHE A 190 -17.98 -9.41 -12.44
N GLU A 191 -18.88 -10.17 -13.07
CA GLU A 191 -18.64 -10.84 -14.35
C GLU A 191 -18.32 -9.83 -15.46
N ASP A 192 -18.95 -8.66 -15.40
CA ASP A 192 -18.74 -7.56 -16.34
C ASP A 192 -17.61 -6.61 -15.90
N ASN A 193 -17.01 -6.84 -14.73
CA ASN A 193 -15.86 -6.06 -14.27
C ASN A 193 -14.70 -6.25 -15.26
N LEU A 194 -14.27 -5.13 -15.84
CA LEU A 194 -13.25 -5.07 -16.89
C LEU A 194 -11.94 -5.73 -16.49
N LEU A 195 -11.54 -5.65 -15.22
CA LEU A 195 -10.34 -6.31 -14.72
C LEU A 195 -10.57 -7.81 -14.53
N LEU A 196 -11.67 -8.21 -13.88
CA LEU A 196 -11.92 -9.62 -13.55
C LEU A 196 -12.22 -10.46 -14.78
N ARG A 197 -12.95 -9.92 -15.76
CA ARG A 197 -13.34 -10.66 -16.97
C ARG A 197 -12.16 -11.23 -17.74
N VAL A 198 -11.01 -10.56 -17.61
CA VAL A 198 -9.76 -10.93 -18.25
C VAL A 198 -9.19 -12.20 -17.64
N PHE A 199 -9.48 -12.48 -16.37
CA PHE A 199 -8.90 -13.58 -15.60
C PHE A 199 -9.91 -14.66 -15.18
N HIS A 200 -11.20 -14.51 -15.45
CA HIS A 200 -12.25 -15.40 -14.92
C HIS A 200 -12.73 -16.51 -15.88
N LYS A 201 -11.98 -16.81 -16.95
CA LYS A 201 -12.44 -17.73 -18.00
C LYS A 201 -12.81 -19.10 -17.39
N GLY A 202 -14.04 -19.56 -17.65
CA GLY A 202 -14.55 -20.83 -17.15
C GLY A 202 -15.04 -20.79 -15.69
N VAL A 203 -15.06 -19.62 -15.04
CA VAL A 203 -15.66 -19.49 -13.71
C VAL A 203 -17.18 -19.42 -13.85
N VAL A 204 -17.87 -20.31 -13.16
CA VAL A 204 -19.34 -20.34 -13.06
C VAL A 204 -19.75 -20.20 -11.61
N GLN A 205 -20.87 -19.53 -11.37
CA GLN A 205 -21.43 -19.40 -10.03
C GLN A 205 -22.50 -20.46 -9.80
N LEU A 206 -22.41 -21.17 -8.69
CA LEU A 206 -23.53 -21.94 -8.20
C LEU A 206 -24.57 -20.96 -7.63
N GLU A 207 -25.62 -20.67 -8.41
CA GLU A 207 -26.75 -19.86 -7.96
C GLU A 207 -27.42 -20.52 -6.76
N LYS A 208 -27.07 -20.07 -5.55
CA LYS A 208 -28.01 -20.09 -4.43
C LYS A 208 -28.63 -18.71 -4.36
N LYS A 209 -29.94 -18.62 -4.68
CA LYS A 209 -30.73 -17.39 -4.58
C LYS A 209 -30.39 -16.63 -3.29
N GLY A 210 -29.72 -15.49 -3.43
CA GLY A 210 -29.46 -14.54 -2.34
C GLY A 210 -28.05 -14.57 -1.71
N GLU A 211 -27.15 -15.50 -2.05
CA GLU A 211 -25.80 -15.58 -1.45
C GLU A 211 -24.67 -15.18 -2.41
N LEU A 212 -24.75 -13.97 -3.00
CA LEU A 212 -23.68 -13.41 -3.87
C LEU A 212 -22.30 -13.32 -3.17
N SER A 213 -22.26 -13.39 -1.85
CA SER A 213 -21.04 -13.33 -1.03
C SER A 213 -20.56 -14.69 -0.51
N SER A 214 -21.10 -15.82 -0.99
CA SER A 214 -20.65 -17.14 -0.52
C SER A 214 -19.24 -17.46 -1.00
N HIS A 215 -18.34 -17.77 -0.07
CA HIS A 215 -16.93 -18.10 -0.36
C HIS A 215 -16.74 -19.45 -1.08
N THR A 216 -17.81 -20.23 -1.26
CA THR A 216 -17.81 -21.53 -1.94
C THR A 216 -18.62 -21.53 -3.25
N SER A 217 -19.14 -20.36 -3.65
CA SER A 217 -20.04 -20.24 -4.79
C SER A 217 -19.34 -20.34 -6.15
N ASP A 218 -18.10 -19.87 -6.26
CA ASP A 218 -17.36 -19.93 -7.52
C ASP A 218 -16.88 -21.37 -7.78
N ARG A 219 -17.16 -21.87 -8.99
CA ARG A 219 -16.72 -23.18 -9.51
C ARG A 219 -16.05 -22.99 -10.87
N PHE A 220 -15.33 -24.01 -11.30
CA PHE A 220 -14.76 -24.06 -12.64
C PHE A 220 -15.59 -25.01 -13.50
N ASP A 221 -15.97 -24.55 -14.69
CA ASP A 221 -16.59 -25.37 -15.73
C ASP A 221 -15.49 -26.09 -16.50
N GLU A 222 -15.43 -27.42 -16.33
CA GLU A 222 -14.43 -28.29 -16.97
C GLU A 222 -14.51 -28.30 -18.51
N SER A 223 -15.60 -27.78 -19.10
CA SER A 223 -15.69 -27.61 -20.55
C SER A 223 -14.95 -26.37 -21.07
N ALA A 224 -14.54 -25.46 -20.19
CA ALA A 224 -13.85 -24.24 -20.57
C ALA A 224 -12.37 -24.50 -20.90
N GLU A 225 -11.94 -24.11 -22.10
CA GLU A 225 -10.54 -24.22 -22.50
C GLU A 225 -9.67 -23.15 -21.83
N VAL A 226 -8.74 -23.57 -20.98
CA VAL A 226 -7.79 -22.67 -20.30
C VAL A 226 -6.34 -23.15 -20.51
N GLY A 227 -5.39 -22.23 -20.39
CA GLY A 227 -3.96 -22.58 -20.43
C GLY A 227 -3.55 -23.45 -19.24
N ILE A 228 -2.43 -24.17 -19.37
CA ILE A 228 -1.90 -25.03 -18.30
C ILE A 228 -1.59 -24.22 -17.03
N ASP A 229 -1.09 -23.00 -17.18
CA ASP A 229 -0.84 -22.04 -16.09
C ASP A 229 -2.12 -21.68 -15.32
N GLN A 230 -3.22 -21.44 -16.05
CA GLN A 230 -4.53 -21.16 -15.48
C GLN A 230 -5.12 -22.40 -14.81
N LEU A 231 -5.06 -23.55 -15.47
CA LEU A 231 -5.56 -24.82 -14.94
C LEU A 231 -4.85 -25.17 -13.63
N LEU A 232 -3.53 -25.01 -13.58
CA LEU A 232 -2.73 -25.25 -12.38
C LEU A 232 -3.17 -24.35 -11.21
N MET A 233 -3.42 -23.07 -11.49
CA MET A 233 -3.96 -22.12 -10.49
C MET A 233 -5.37 -22.49 -10.04
N ILE A 234 -6.24 -22.92 -10.97
CA ILE A 234 -7.59 -23.38 -10.67
C ILE A 234 -7.55 -24.60 -9.74
N ARG A 235 -6.76 -25.62 -10.07
CA ARG A 235 -6.62 -26.83 -9.24
C ARG A 235 -6.04 -26.51 -7.87
N LEU A 236 -5.03 -25.63 -7.83
CA LEU A 236 -4.46 -25.15 -6.58
C LEU A 236 -5.51 -24.49 -5.68
N ALA A 237 -6.36 -23.61 -6.24
CA ALA A 237 -7.44 -22.97 -5.52
C ALA A 237 -8.53 -23.96 -5.09
N GLN A 238 -8.92 -24.89 -5.96
CA GLN A 238 -9.92 -25.93 -5.64
C GLN A 238 -9.50 -26.78 -4.43
N GLN A 239 -8.20 -27.04 -4.27
CA GLN A 239 -7.66 -27.74 -3.09
C GLN A 239 -7.87 -26.98 -1.77
N LEU A 240 -8.05 -25.66 -1.83
CA LEU A 240 -8.39 -24.85 -0.65
C LEU A 240 -9.88 -24.99 -0.28
N GLY A 241 -10.72 -25.38 -1.24
CA GLY A 241 -12.16 -25.61 -1.09
C GLY A 241 -13.03 -24.35 -0.99
N GLN A 242 -12.46 -23.20 -0.63
CA GLN A 242 -13.16 -21.91 -0.55
C GLN A 242 -12.20 -20.72 -0.63
N ALA A 243 -12.76 -19.56 -0.99
CA ALA A 243 -12.06 -18.28 -0.87
C ALA A 243 -11.81 -17.90 0.62
N PRO A 244 -10.86 -16.97 0.89
CA PRO A 244 -10.60 -16.46 2.24
C PRO A 244 -11.84 -15.87 2.91
N ASP A 245 -11.90 -15.98 4.23
CA ASP A 245 -12.94 -15.32 5.02
C ASP A 245 -12.83 -13.79 4.90
N LYS A 246 -13.92 -13.07 5.16
CA LYS A 246 -13.85 -11.62 5.34
C LYS A 246 -13.02 -11.23 6.57
N LEU A 247 -12.29 -10.12 6.48
CA LEU A 247 -11.47 -9.62 7.59
C LEU A 247 -12.35 -9.25 8.80
N ARG A 248 -12.03 -9.77 10.00
CA ARG A 248 -12.77 -9.50 11.24
C ARG A 248 -11.89 -8.76 12.25
N GLY A 249 -12.48 -7.84 13.00
CA GLY A 249 -11.84 -7.18 14.14
C GLY A 249 -11.91 -5.65 14.09
N LYS A 250 -12.24 -5.02 15.24
CA LYS A 250 -12.29 -3.55 15.38
C LYS A 250 -10.92 -2.90 15.19
N GLU A 251 -9.85 -3.55 15.64
CA GLU A 251 -8.48 -3.05 15.50
C GLU A 251 -8.01 -3.01 14.04
N SER A 252 -8.57 -3.86 13.19
CA SER A 252 -8.23 -3.93 11.77
C SER A 252 -9.00 -2.91 10.93
N GLY A 253 -9.96 -2.17 11.49
CA GLY A 253 -10.84 -1.26 10.73
C GLY A 253 -12.08 -1.95 10.14
N GLY A 254 -12.37 -3.20 10.52
CA GLY A 254 -13.54 -3.96 10.05
C GLY A 254 -13.36 -4.60 8.67
N ASP A 255 -14.45 -5.20 8.17
CA ASP A 255 -14.54 -5.87 6.87
C ASP A 255 -14.78 -4.90 5.71
N ARG A 256 -15.27 -3.69 5.98
CA ARG A 256 -15.57 -2.70 4.94
C ARG A 256 -14.31 -2.15 4.27
N ILE A 257 -14.38 -1.95 2.96
CA ILE A 257 -13.34 -1.27 2.18
C ILE A 257 -13.56 0.23 2.32
N SER A 258 -12.56 0.95 2.81
CA SER A 258 -12.62 2.42 2.89
C SER A 258 -12.70 3.00 1.48
N ASN A 259 -13.63 3.94 1.24
CA ASN A 259 -13.68 4.67 -0.03
C ASN A 259 -12.77 5.92 -0.03
N GLN A 260 -11.83 5.99 0.91
CA GLN A 260 -10.84 7.07 0.94
C GLN A 260 -9.93 6.99 -0.29
N ARG A 261 -9.82 8.08 -1.02
CA ARG A 261 -8.93 8.24 -2.18
C ARG A 261 -7.80 9.22 -1.88
N PRO A 262 -6.69 9.17 -2.62
CA PRO A 262 -5.62 10.15 -2.51
C PRO A 262 -6.11 11.55 -2.88
N ILE A 263 -5.55 12.59 -2.26
CA ILE A 263 -5.87 13.99 -2.60
C ILE A 263 -5.40 14.40 -4.00
N ALA A 264 -4.53 13.61 -4.63
CA ALA A 264 -4.16 13.76 -6.04
C ALA A 264 -5.26 13.20 -6.95
N GLU A 265 -6.41 13.87 -6.97
CA GLU A 265 -7.62 13.48 -7.69
C GLU A 265 -7.38 13.32 -9.20
N LEU A 266 -6.57 14.19 -9.81
CA LEU A 266 -6.28 14.11 -11.23
C LEU A 266 -5.45 12.88 -11.57
N ALA A 267 -4.41 12.62 -10.77
CA ALA A 267 -3.55 11.44 -10.94
C ALA A 267 -4.33 10.14 -10.71
N ALA A 268 -5.20 10.09 -9.69
CA ALA A 268 -6.05 8.94 -9.43
C ALA A 268 -7.04 8.67 -10.57
N ARG A 269 -7.64 9.73 -11.14
CA ARG A 269 -8.51 9.62 -12.31
C ARG A 269 -7.75 9.10 -13.54
N HIS A 270 -6.61 9.69 -13.87
CA HIS A 270 -5.79 9.24 -15.00
C HIS A 270 -5.38 7.78 -14.84
N PHE A 271 -4.95 7.39 -13.65
CA PHE A 271 -4.62 5.99 -13.38
C PHE A 271 -5.79 5.03 -13.65
N SER A 272 -7.01 5.37 -13.22
CA SER A 272 -8.20 4.56 -13.49
C SER A 272 -8.51 4.47 -14.99
N GLU A 273 -8.47 5.60 -15.69
CA GLU A 273 -8.72 5.67 -17.13
C GLU A 273 -7.64 4.93 -17.95
N ASP A 274 -6.37 5.06 -17.58
CA ASP A 274 -5.23 4.41 -18.22
C ASP A 274 -5.34 2.88 -18.08
N LEU A 275 -5.65 2.39 -16.88
CA LEU A 275 -5.94 0.96 -16.68
C LEU A 275 -7.12 0.50 -17.51
N ARG A 276 -8.20 1.28 -17.57
CA ARG A 276 -9.37 0.95 -18.39
C ARG A 276 -8.98 0.85 -19.87
N HIS A 277 -8.25 1.83 -20.40
CA HIS A 277 -7.82 1.85 -21.80
C HIS A 277 -6.84 0.72 -22.10
N PHE A 278 -5.87 0.48 -21.23
CA PHE A 278 -4.91 -0.61 -21.35
C PHE A 278 -5.62 -1.96 -21.42
N ILE A 279 -6.48 -2.26 -20.44
CA ILE A 279 -7.16 -3.55 -20.39
C ILE A 279 -8.03 -3.75 -21.64
N ARG A 280 -8.81 -2.74 -22.04
CA ARG A 280 -9.67 -2.83 -23.23
C ARG A 280 -8.89 -3.00 -24.54
N GLY A 281 -7.72 -2.37 -24.64
CA GLY A 281 -6.89 -2.42 -25.84
C GLY A 281 -6.10 -3.72 -25.99
N TYR A 282 -5.71 -4.34 -24.85
CA TYR A 282 -4.67 -5.36 -24.86
C TYR A 282 -5.06 -6.71 -24.24
N SER A 283 -6.19 -6.84 -23.52
CA SER A 283 -6.54 -8.09 -22.84
C SER A 283 -6.64 -9.31 -23.75
N ASP A 284 -7.03 -9.09 -25.00
CA ASP A 284 -7.28 -10.14 -25.98
C ASP A 284 -6.16 -10.22 -27.03
N ALA A 285 -5.25 -9.24 -27.04
CA ALA A 285 -4.17 -9.13 -28.04
C ALA A 285 -2.83 -9.67 -27.54
N ILE A 286 -2.61 -9.69 -26.21
CA ILE A 286 -1.31 -10.03 -25.62
C ILE A 286 -1.40 -11.37 -24.87
N PRO A 287 -0.37 -12.24 -24.96
CA PRO A 287 -0.28 -13.43 -24.12
C PRO A 287 -0.38 -13.11 -22.63
N ARG A 288 -1.00 -14.02 -21.87
CA ARG A 288 -1.37 -13.82 -20.45
C ARG A 288 -0.22 -13.35 -19.58
N HIS A 289 0.93 -14.01 -19.67
CA HIS A 289 2.10 -13.72 -18.85
C HIS A 289 2.62 -12.30 -19.09
N THR A 290 2.78 -11.92 -20.36
CA THR A 290 3.17 -10.56 -20.75
C THR A 290 2.12 -9.53 -20.33
N PHE A 291 0.83 -9.85 -20.47
CA PHE A 291 -0.25 -8.98 -20.03
C PHE A 291 -0.18 -8.67 -18.54
N VAL A 292 0.08 -9.69 -17.69
CA VAL A 292 0.25 -9.50 -16.24
C VAL A 292 1.44 -8.60 -15.94
N GLU A 293 2.59 -8.84 -16.57
CA GLU A 293 3.80 -8.02 -16.36
C GLU A 293 3.57 -6.56 -16.76
N MET A 294 2.89 -6.32 -17.89
CA MET A 294 2.53 -4.98 -18.36
C MET A 294 1.48 -4.32 -17.45
N LEU A 295 0.50 -5.08 -16.96
CA LEU A 295 -0.49 -4.58 -16.01
C LEU A 295 0.18 -4.13 -14.70
N GLU A 296 1.11 -4.94 -14.17
CA GLU A 296 1.93 -4.57 -13.00
C GLU A 296 2.75 -3.29 -13.27
N ALA A 297 3.33 -3.14 -14.46
CA ALA A 297 4.05 -1.92 -14.85
C ALA A 297 3.10 -0.70 -14.92
N CYS A 298 1.91 -0.83 -15.49
CA CYS A 298 0.88 0.23 -15.48
C CYS A 298 0.51 0.62 -14.05
N MET A 299 0.37 -0.35 -13.15
CA MET A 299 0.13 -0.09 -11.73
C MET A 299 1.29 0.63 -11.06
N ALA A 300 2.54 0.29 -11.39
CA ALA A 300 3.73 0.96 -10.89
C ALA A 300 3.80 2.43 -11.33
N VAL A 301 3.54 2.70 -12.61
CA VAL A 301 3.45 4.06 -13.16
C VAL A 301 2.35 4.86 -12.46
N GLY A 302 1.14 4.31 -12.37
CA GLY A 302 0.00 4.98 -11.75
C GLY A 302 0.21 5.29 -10.27
N LEU A 303 0.66 4.29 -9.49
CA LEU A 303 0.93 4.48 -8.06
C LEU A 303 2.07 5.45 -7.79
N THR A 304 3.13 5.41 -8.61
CA THR A 304 4.23 6.39 -8.52
C THR A 304 3.74 7.79 -8.83
N THR A 305 2.91 7.95 -9.87
CA THR A 305 2.34 9.25 -10.25
C THR A 305 1.44 9.81 -9.15
N ILE A 306 0.57 8.98 -8.57
CA ILE A 306 -0.26 9.35 -7.42
C ILE A 306 0.61 9.76 -6.23
N LEU A 307 1.58 8.94 -5.84
CA LEU A 307 2.43 9.19 -4.68
C LEU A 307 3.21 10.50 -4.81
N THR A 308 3.85 10.70 -5.96
CA THR A 308 4.67 11.89 -6.23
C THR A 308 3.78 13.15 -6.30
N SER A 309 2.61 13.07 -6.94
CA SER A 309 1.64 14.18 -6.98
C SER A 309 1.11 14.54 -5.59
N VAL A 310 0.80 13.56 -4.73
CA VAL A 310 0.40 13.82 -3.34
C VAL A 310 1.51 14.55 -2.58
N ILE A 311 2.77 14.17 -2.79
CA ILE A 311 3.91 14.82 -2.14
C ILE A 311 4.05 16.29 -2.58
N GLU A 312 3.89 16.60 -3.87
CA GLU A 312 3.91 17.99 -4.35
C GLU A 312 2.74 18.80 -3.79
N LEU A 313 1.52 18.23 -3.77
CA LEU A 313 0.35 18.87 -3.16
C LEU A 313 0.56 19.13 -1.66
N LEU A 314 1.25 18.24 -0.96
CA LEU A 314 1.60 18.45 0.44
C LEU A 314 2.60 19.59 0.62
N PHE A 315 3.60 19.73 -0.25
CA PHE A 315 4.53 20.86 -0.17
C PHE A 315 3.82 22.19 -0.43
N GLU A 316 2.95 22.24 -1.43
CA GLU A 316 2.14 23.43 -1.66
C GLU A 316 1.18 23.72 -0.50
N TRP A 317 0.59 22.70 0.10
CA TRP A 317 -0.25 22.85 1.29
C TRP A 317 0.52 23.43 2.48
N VAL A 318 1.81 23.10 2.64
CA VAL A 318 2.65 23.71 3.69
C VAL A 318 2.75 25.23 3.52
N ASP A 319 2.83 25.70 2.28
CA ASP A 319 3.04 27.12 1.99
C ASP A 319 1.71 27.89 1.95
N THR A 320 0.65 27.26 1.43
CA THR A 320 -0.63 27.92 1.13
C THR A 320 -1.77 27.53 2.06
N GLY A 321 -1.68 26.39 2.74
CA GLY A 321 -2.77 25.78 3.50
C GLY A 321 -3.91 25.23 2.64
N ALA A 322 -3.74 25.13 1.32
CA ALA A 322 -4.80 24.69 0.41
C ALA A 322 -4.30 23.60 -0.55
N ILE A 323 -5.17 22.64 -0.85
CA ILE A 323 -5.00 21.67 -1.92
C ILE A 323 -5.58 22.28 -3.21
N ARG A 324 -4.82 22.22 -4.30
CA ARG A 324 -5.29 22.68 -5.61
C ARG A 324 -6.57 21.96 -6.03
N SER A 325 -7.42 22.71 -6.72
CA SER A 325 -8.54 22.15 -7.45
C SER A 325 -8.03 21.08 -8.43
N LYS A 326 -8.82 20.03 -8.67
CA LYS A 326 -8.47 18.94 -9.57
C LYS A 326 -7.96 19.40 -10.94
N ALA A 327 -8.50 20.49 -11.48
CA ALA A 327 -8.11 21.03 -12.78
C ALA A 327 -6.72 21.66 -12.80
N ASP A 328 -6.26 22.13 -11.63
CA ASP A 328 -4.97 22.82 -11.47
C ASP A 328 -3.87 21.90 -10.89
N GLN A 329 -4.22 20.65 -10.55
CA GLN A 329 -3.25 19.65 -10.13
C GLN A 329 -2.33 19.29 -11.30
N ALA A 330 -1.03 19.20 -11.03
CA ALA A 330 -0.02 18.81 -12.00
C ALA A 330 0.78 17.62 -11.47
N PRO A 331 1.26 16.72 -12.36
CA PRO A 331 2.16 15.65 -11.97
C PRO A 331 3.52 16.22 -11.52
N SER A 332 4.26 15.45 -10.73
CA SER A 332 5.63 15.81 -10.37
C SER A 332 6.56 15.82 -11.57
N GLU A 333 7.41 16.85 -11.65
CA GLU A 333 8.41 17.01 -12.71
C GLU A 333 9.62 16.10 -12.44
N LEU A 334 9.49 14.82 -12.82
CA LEU A 334 10.57 13.83 -12.72
C LEU A 334 11.13 13.51 -14.10
N PHE A 335 12.46 13.47 -14.21
CA PHE A 335 13.12 13.11 -15.45
C PHE A 335 13.21 11.59 -15.60
N VAL A 336 12.78 11.09 -16.75
CA VAL A 336 12.78 9.65 -17.09
C VAL A 336 13.89 9.37 -18.10
N ASP A 337 14.73 8.38 -17.80
CA ASP A 337 15.72 7.86 -18.74
C ASP A 337 15.07 6.87 -19.72
N CYS A 338 14.84 7.31 -20.96
CA CYS A 338 14.31 6.48 -22.04
C CYS A 338 15.38 5.65 -22.79
N ALA A 339 16.65 5.69 -22.36
CA ALA A 339 17.74 4.91 -22.96
C ALA A 339 18.06 3.64 -22.14
N ASN A 340 17.12 3.15 -21.32
CA ASN A 340 17.25 1.98 -20.47
C ASN A 340 18.50 1.99 -19.54
N GLY A 341 19.00 3.18 -19.17
CA GLY A 341 20.22 3.32 -18.37
C GLY A 341 21.53 3.16 -19.15
N VAL A 342 21.49 3.00 -20.48
CA VAL A 342 22.68 2.79 -21.32
C VAL A 342 23.39 4.12 -21.59
N HIS A 343 22.64 5.19 -21.86
CA HIS A 343 23.20 6.49 -22.19
C HIS A 343 23.59 7.27 -20.93
N ARG A 344 24.90 7.35 -20.64
CA ARG A 344 25.43 7.91 -19.38
C ARG A 344 24.92 9.33 -19.05
N PRO A 345 24.87 10.30 -19.99
CA PRO A 345 24.31 11.62 -19.70
C PRO A 345 22.84 11.59 -19.28
N LEU A 346 21.99 10.82 -19.99
CA LEU A 346 20.55 10.74 -19.66
C LEU A 346 20.34 10.10 -18.29
N ARG A 347 21.06 9.00 -18.03
CA ARG A 347 21.05 8.35 -16.72
C ARG A 347 21.50 9.30 -15.60
N ALA A 348 22.54 10.11 -15.81
CA ALA A 348 23.02 11.04 -14.80
C ALA A 348 21.97 12.12 -14.46
N VAL A 349 21.23 12.61 -15.46
CA VAL A 349 20.12 13.56 -15.25
C VAL A 349 18.95 12.89 -14.52
N ALA A 350 18.59 11.65 -14.87
CA ALA A 350 17.55 10.89 -14.15
C ALA A 350 17.94 10.62 -12.69
N GLU A 351 19.21 10.25 -12.45
CA GLU A 351 19.78 10.07 -11.12
C GLU A 351 19.74 11.37 -10.29
N GLN A 352 20.07 12.50 -10.92
CA GLN A 352 20.02 13.81 -10.26
C GLN A 352 18.58 14.25 -9.94
N SER A 353 17.66 14.10 -10.89
CA SER A 353 16.24 14.44 -10.72
C SER A 353 15.63 13.66 -9.54
N MET A 354 15.90 12.35 -9.42
CA MET A 354 15.44 11.57 -8.28
C MET A 354 16.16 11.90 -6.98
N ASP A 355 17.47 12.20 -7.02
CA ASP A 355 18.19 12.66 -5.83
C ASP A 355 17.60 13.96 -5.27
N ASP A 356 17.24 14.91 -6.14
CA ASP A 356 16.65 16.20 -5.74
C ASP A 356 15.21 16.04 -5.25
N PHE A 357 14.41 15.20 -5.90
CA PHE A 357 13.09 14.81 -5.38
C PHE A 357 13.18 14.17 -4.00
N MET A 358 14.04 13.15 -3.82
CA MET A 358 14.17 12.44 -2.55
C MET A 358 14.66 13.32 -1.40
N ARG A 359 15.45 14.38 -1.67
CA ARG A 359 15.81 15.38 -0.64
C ARG A 359 14.59 16.15 -0.15
N ARG A 360 13.67 16.55 -1.04
CA ARG A 360 12.42 17.22 -0.64
C ARG A 360 11.53 16.28 0.17
N VAL A 361 11.45 15.01 -0.25
CA VAL A 361 10.69 13.94 0.43
C VAL A 361 11.10 13.75 1.89
N GLU A 362 12.32 14.10 2.29
CA GLU A 362 12.77 14.01 3.70
C GLU A 362 11.89 14.85 4.67
N ARG A 363 11.22 15.90 4.17
CA ARG A 363 10.34 16.75 5.00
C ARG A 363 8.92 16.21 5.15
N VAL A 364 8.48 15.30 4.28
CA VAL A 364 7.11 14.77 4.26
C VAL A 364 6.68 14.15 5.60
N PRO A 365 7.51 13.38 6.33
CA PRO A 365 7.10 12.85 7.63
C PRO A 365 6.68 13.92 8.64
N VAL A 366 7.35 15.08 8.64
CA VAL A 366 7.00 16.22 9.48
C VAL A 366 5.67 16.82 9.04
N VAL A 367 5.43 16.97 7.74
CA VAL A 367 4.15 17.45 7.19
C VAL A 367 2.99 16.53 7.58
N LEU A 368 3.17 15.22 7.45
CA LEU A 368 2.17 14.23 7.87
C LEU A 368 1.93 14.26 9.38
N MET A 369 2.96 14.54 10.20
CA MET A 369 2.79 14.73 11.64
C MET A 369 1.98 15.99 11.96
N ALA A 370 2.26 17.12 11.29
CA ALA A 370 1.50 18.35 11.45
C ALA A 370 0.01 18.16 11.11
N LEU A 371 -0.29 17.48 10.00
CA LEU A 371 -1.66 17.11 9.61
C LEU A 371 -2.36 16.27 10.69
N ARG A 372 -1.67 15.32 11.32
CA ARG A 372 -2.25 14.50 12.40
C ARG A 372 -2.50 15.27 13.69
N LEU A 373 -1.60 16.19 14.05
CA LEU A 373 -1.78 17.07 15.20
C LEU A 373 -3.02 17.96 14.99
N LEU A 374 -3.08 18.65 13.85
CA LEU A 374 -4.22 19.50 13.50
C LEU A 374 -5.52 18.71 13.37
N ASP A 375 -5.49 17.52 12.76
CA ASP A 375 -6.64 16.62 12.67
C ASP A 375 -7.14 16.19 14.05
N HIS A 376 -6.23 15.92 15.00
CA HIS A 376 -6.60 15.59 16.36
C HIS A 376 -7.32 16.77 17.02
N GLU A 377 -6.69 17.94 17.07
CA GLU A 377 -7.27 19.13 17.69
C GLU A 377 -8.62 19.50 17.07
N ALA A 378 -8.71 19.51 15.73
CA ALA A 378 -9.94 19.86 15.02
C ALA A 378 -11.11 18.90 15.29
N ARG A 379 -10.83 17.61 15.54
CA ARG A 379 -11.87 16.60 15.82
C ARG A 379 -12.46 16.72 17.22
N TYR A 380 -11.67 17.20 18.17
CA TYR A 380 -12.08 17.35 19.57
C TYR A 380 -12.54 18.76 19.92
N ASP A 381 -12.26 19.74 19.06
CA ASP A 381 -12.79 21.10 19.20
C ASP A 381 -14.33 21.14 19.01
N PRO A 382 -15.10 21.68 19.98
CA PRO A 382 -16.56 21.71 19.93
C PRO A 382 -17.16 22.55 18.79
N THR A 383 -16.42 23.52 18.27
CA THR A 383 -16.86 24.41 17.18
C THR A 383 -16.57 23.76 15.84
N LEU A 384 -15.34 23.28 15.62
CA LEU A 384 -14.91 22.64 14.38
C LEU A 384 -15.66 21.33 14.13
N ARG A 385 -15.93 20.55 15.19
CA ARG A 385 -16.69 19.30 15.07
C ARG A 385 -18.11 19.49 14.54
N LYS A 386 -18.70 20.69 14.69
CA LYS A 386 -20.05 21.00 14.20
C LYS A 386 -20.11 21.30 12.69
N LEU A 387 -18.96 21.48 12.04
CA LEU A 387 -18.90 21.77 10.60
C LEU A 387 -19.28 20.56 9.72
N ASP A 388 -19.27 19.34 10.28
CA ASP A 388 -19.66 18.08 9.61
C ASP A 388 -19.04 17.87 8.22
N ILE A 389 -17.79 18.31 8.04
CA ILE A 389 -17.07 18.22 6.78
C ILE A 389 -16.79 16.76 6.44
N GLN A 390 -17.30 16.35 5.29
CA GLN A 390 -17.06 15.02 4.73
C GLN A 390 -15.64 14.94 4.20
N TYR A 391 -14.94 13.83 4.47
CA TYR A 391 -13.56 13.62 4.02
C TYR A 391 -13.41 12.41 3.09
N ARG A 392 -14.53 11.82 2.67
CA ARG A 392 -14.58 10.70 1.72
C ARG A 392 -15.59 10.99 0.61
N PRO A 393 -15.28 10.62 -0.65
CA PRO A 393 -14.08 9.90 -1.07
C PRO A 393 -12.78 10.72 -1.04
N TYR A 394 -12.87 12.05 -1.13
CA TYR A 394 -11.72 12.96 -1.08
C TYR A 394 -11.75 13.84 0.17
N ALA A 395 -10.59 14.04 0.78
CA ALA A 395 -10.46 14.83 2.02
C ALA A 395 -10.09 16.30 1.78
N THR A 396 -10.22 16.80 0.55
CA THR A 396 -9.77 18.13 0.12
C THR A 396 -10.27 19.25 1.05
N GLU A 397 -11.57 19.31 1.32
CA GLU A 397 -12.16 20.32 2.22
C GLU A 397 -11.64 20.20 3.65
N TRP A 398 -11.53 18.97 4.17
CA TRP A 398 -10.99 18.74 5.52
C TRP A 398 -9.53 19.18 5.62
N VAL A 399 -8.70 18.83 4.64
CA VAL A 399 -7.27 19.20 4.61
C VAL A 399 -7.10 20.72 4.45
N ASN A 400 -7.99 21.39 3.70
CA ASN A 400 -8.01 22.85 3.59
C ASN A 400 -8.38 23.51 4.92
N LEU A 401 -9.36 22.97 5.66
CA LEU A 401 -9.64 23.44 7.03
C LEU A 401 -8.41 23.32 7.93
N LEU A 402 -7.67 22.20 7.87
CA LEU A 402 -6.44 22.04 8.64
C LEU A 402 -5.38 23.06 8.23
N GLY A 403 -5.29 23.41 6.95
CA GLY A 403 -4.40 24.46 6.47
C GLY A 403 -4.82 25.85 6.96
N ASP A 404 -6.12 26.15 7.00
CA ASP A 404 -6.62 27.40 7.57
C ASP A 404 -6.35 27.51 9.08
N LEU A 405 -6.38 26.39 9.81
CA LEU A 405 -5.91 26.33 11.19
C LEU A 405 -4.41 26.61 11.27
N LEU A 406 -3.59 25.89 10.49
CA LEU A 406 -2.14 26.04 10.46
C LEU A 406 -1.69 27.50 10.20
N HIS A 407 -2.35 28.18 9.27
CA HIS A 407 -2.01 29.55 8.86
C HIS A 407 -2.73 30.64 9.66
N GLY A 408 -3.54 30.29 10.68
CA GLY A 408 -4.23 31.29 11.49
C GLY A 408 -5.40 31.99 10.78
N ARG A 409 -5.92 31.43 9.68
CA ARG A 409 -7.02 32.01 8.88
C ARG A 409 -8.40 31.65 9.43
N HIS A 410 -8.51 30.53 10.14
CA HIS A 410 -9.74 30.12 10.81
C HIS A 410 -9.86 30.74 12.22
N ASN A 411 -11.08 31.04 12.67
CA ASN A 411 -11.30 31.69 13.98
C ASN A 411 -10.82 30.84 15.18
N GLN A 412 -10.93 29.51 15.09
CA GLN A 412 -10.43 28.57 16.12
C GLN A 412 -8.92 28.34 16.07
N ALA A 413 -8.20 28.88 15.09
CA ALA A 413 -6.76 28.61 14.94
C ALA A 413 -5.95 29.06 16.16
N ARG A 414 -6.34 30.18 16.78
CA ARG A 414 -5.68 30.70 17.98
C ARG A 414 -5.77 29.70 19.14
N ASP A 415 -6.93 29.12 19.36
CA ASP A 415 -7.18 28.19 20.47
C ASP A 415 -6.45 26.86 20.23
N VAL A 416 -6.47 26.37 18.98
CA VAL A 416 -5.70 25.18 18.56
C VAL A 416 -4.20 25.40 18.75
N HIS A 417 -3.66 26.54 18.29
CA HIS A 417 -2.24 26.85 18.46
C HIS A 417 -1.85 26.99 19.94
N TYR A 418 -2.71 27.60 20.75
CA TYR A 418 -2.47 27.71 22.19
C TYR A 418 -2.46 26.35 22.89
N ALA A 419 -3.38 25.44 22.53
CA ALA A 419 -3.39 24.08 23.07
C ALA A 419 -2.09 23.34 22.72
N LEU A 420 -1.67 23.40 21.45
CA LEU A 420 -0.42 22.78 21.01
C LEU A 420 0.83 23.41 21.64
N GLU A 421 0.82 24.73 21.89
CA GLU A 421 1.89 25.40 22.65
C GLU A 421 2.03 24.81 24.06
N LEU A 422 0.91 24.66 24.77
CA LEU A 422 0.90 24.09 26.11
C LEU A 422 1.41 22.64 26.12
N HIS A 423 1.02 21.86 25.10
CA HIS A 423 1.54 20.50 24.92
C HIS A 423 3.04 20.50 24.63
N ALA A 424 3.54 21.40 23.78
CA ALA A 424 4.95 21.54 23.48
C ALA A 424 5.78 21.86 24.73
N GLN A 425 5.32 22.78 25.58
CA GLN A 425 6.00 23.16 26.82
C GLN A 425 6.09 21.98 27.80
N ARG A 426 4.97 21.28 28.04
CA ARG A 426 4.93 20.12 28.95
C ARG A 426 5.82 18.97 28.45
N LEU A 427 5.82 18.73 27.15
CA LEU A 427 6.70 17.74 26.54
C LEU A 427 8.17 18.15 26.68
N ALA A 428 8.50 19.43 26.46
CA ALA A 428 9.87 19.90 26.58
C ALA A 428 10.42 19.75 28.00
N GLU A 429 9.62 20.06 29.03
CA GLU A 429 9.95 19.80 30.43
C GLU A 429 10.18 18.30 30.70
N SER A 430 9.31 17.45 30.17
CA SER A 430 9.39 16.00 30.37
C SER A 430 10.53 15.33 29.59
N PHE A 431 11.07 16.00 28.56
CA PHE A 431 12.17 15.50 27.72
C PHE A 431 13.55 16.04 28.12
N GLU A 432 13.63 16.96 29.06
CA GLU A 432 14.85 17.70 29.37
C GLU A 432 16.05 16.82 29.71
N ASP A 433 15.82 15.74 30.47
CA ASP A 433 16.88 14.82 30.90
C ASP A 433 17.19 13.71 29.88
N ASP A 434 16.15 13.07 29.31
CA ASP A 434 16.31 11.87 28.49
C ASP A 434 16.37 12.15 26.98
N TYR A 435 15.84 13.28 26.51
CA TYR A 435 15.70 13.64 25.09
C TYR A 435 15.91 15.15 24.84
N ALA A 436 17.02 15.71 25.35
CA ALA A 436 17.33 17.14 25.32
C ALA A 436 17.20 17.80 23.92
N ASP A 437 17.65 17.14 22.85
CA ASP A 437 17.52 17.64 21.48
C ASP A 437 16.05 17.88 21.08
N ALA A 438 15.15 16.99 21.50
CA ALA A 438 13.71 17.13 21.24
C ALA A 438 13.10 18.26 22.08
N ALA A 439 13.55 18.42 23.33
CA ALA A 439 13.15 19.55 24.18
C ALA A 439 13.59 20.89 23.59
N GLU A 440 14.80 20.96 23.01
CA GLU A 440 15.30 22.16 22.33
C GLU A 440 14.44 22.53 21.12
N ILE A 441 14.08 21.56 20.26
CA ILE A 441 13.18 21.78 19.13
C ILE A 441 11.84 22.36 19.60
N LEU A 442 11.26 21.80 20.67
CA LEU A 442 9.99 22.25 21.24
C LEU A 442 10.06 23.66 21.83
N ARG A 443 11.21 24.09 22.35
CA ARG A 443 11.42 25.42 22.93
C ARG A 443 11.87 26.47 21.91
N ASN A 444 12.11 26.09 20.66
CA ASN A 444 12.66 26.96 19.62
C ASN A 444 11.63 27.94 19.00
N ASP A 445 10.92 28.68 19.84
CA ASP A 445 9.90 29.66 19.45
C ASP A 445 10.46 30.81 18.61
N ARG A 446 11.75 31.14 18.78
CA ARG A 446 12.45 32.20 18.03
C ARG A 446 12.59 31.89 16.55
N ASN A 447 12.97 30.65 16.20
CA ASN A 447 13.21 30.28 14.79
C ASN A 447 11.99 29.61 14.15
N GLN A 448 11.16 28.93 14.95
CA GLN A 448 9.91 28.33 14.51
C GLN A 448 8.78 28.75 15.47
N PRO A 449 8.15 29.91 15.22
CA PRO A 449 7.11 30.42 16.11
C PRO A 449 5.86 29.54 16.11
N ASN A 450 5.58 28.82 15.03
CA ASN A 450 4.38 27.98 14.93
C ASN A 450 4.52 26.70 15.79
N PRO A 451 3.69 26.52 16.83
CA PRO A 451 3.77 25.36 17.72
C PRO A 451 3.47 24.03 17.00
N VAL A 452 2.65 24.06 15.95
CA VAL A 452 2.34 22.86 15.14
C VAL A 452 3.62 22.30 14.54
N TRP A 453 4.46 23.16 13.96
CA TRP A 453 5.72 22.76 13.34
C TRP A 453 6.75 22.29 14.35
N ARG A 454 6.91 22.99 15.48
CA ARG A 454 7.81 22.54 16.57
C ARG A 454 7.43 21.16 17.09
N MET A 455 6.14 20.94 17.38
CA MET A 455 5.65 19.63 17.80
C MET A 455 5.87 18.57 16.71
N ALA A 456 5.55 18.89 15.46
CA ALA A 456 5.71 17.96 14.35
C ALA A 456 7.17 17.53 14.16
N GLU A 457 8.11 18.47 14.23
CA GLU A 457 9.54 18.22 14.10
C GLU A 457 10.07 17.37 15.26
N ALA A 458 9.77 17.75 16.50
CA ALA A 458 10.23 17.03 17.69
C ALA A 458 9.67 15.60 17.75
N LEU A 459 8.37 15.41 17.52
CA LEU A 459 7.75 14.08 17.56
C LEU A 459 8.24 13.20 16.40
N THR A 460 8.45 13.76 15.21
CA THR A 460 9.03 13.03 14.07
C THR A 460 10.49 12.65 14.34
N PHE A 461 11.26 13.53 14.98
CA PHE A 461 12.63 13.26 15.42
C PHE A 461 12.67 12.08 16.41
N LEU A 462 11.79 12.07 17.42
CA LEU A 462 11.70 11.00 18.41
C LEU A 462 11.26 9.65 17.83
N GLN A 463 10.46 9.65 16.76
CA GLN A 463 10.12 8.41 16.03
C GLN A 463 11.36 7.79 15.35
N GLY A 464 12.37 8.60 15.06
CA GLY A 464 13.64 8.20 14.46
C GLY A 464 13.54 7.98 12.94
N ARG A 465 14.67 8.22 12.25
CA ARG A 465 14.77 8.11 10.78
C ARG A 465 14.36 6.74 10.23
N GLY A 466 14.55 5.67 11.00
CA GLY A 466 14.19 4.31 10.61
C GLY A 466 12.67 4.11 10.45
N ASN A 467 11.87 4.77 11.29
CA ASN A 467 10.41 4.65 11.26
C ASN A 467 9.73 5.71 10.38
N THR A 468 10.45 6.77 10.00
CA THR A 468 9.94 7.89 9.21
C THR A 468 10.50 7.84 7.77
N ILE A 469 11.63 8.51 7.53
CA ILE A 469 12.23 8.70 6.20
C ILE A 469 12.54 7.37 5.52
N ALA A 470 13.09 6.38 6.25
CA ALA A 470 13.43 5.09 5.66
C ALA A 470 12.20 4.31 5.17
N ASN A 471 11.06 4.45 5.87
CA ASN A 471 9.81 3.82 5.47
C ASN A 471 9.17 4.51 4.26
N LEU A 472 9.28 5.84 4.17
CA LEU A 472 8.84 6.59 3.00
C LEU A 472 9.70 6.28 1.76
N ALA A 473 11.01 6.17 1.92
CA ALA A 473 11.89 5.72 0.84
C ALA A 473 11.55 4.30 0.37
N LYS A 474 11.20 3.39 1.28
CA LYS A 474 10.73 2.04 0.94
C LYS A 474 9.37 2.04 0.21
N LEU A 475 8.46 2.95 0.58
CA LEU A 475 7.20 3.16 -0.13
C LEU A 475 7.47 3.60 -1.58
N VAL A 476 8.35 4.57 -1.79
CA VAL A 476 8.78 5.00 -3.14
C VAL A 476 9.41 3.84 -3.92
N ASP A 477 10.33 3.08 -3.30
CA ASP A 477 10.97 1.91 -3.93
C ASP A 477 9.95 0.84 -4.32
N SER A 478 8.90 0.63 -3.51
CA SER A 478 7.81 -0.33 -3.76
C SER A 478 6.91 0.13 -4.91
N GLY A 479 6.53 1.41 -4.94
CA GLY A 479 5.70 1.98 -6.01
C GLY A 479 6.39 1.99 -7.38
N LEU A 480 7.71 2.23 -7.40
CA LEU A 480 8.53 2.18 -8.61
C LEU A 480 8.89 0.75 -9.06
N MET A 481 8.59 -0.26 -8.22
CA MET A 481 9.08 -1.64 -8.41
C MET A 481 10.58 -1.65 -8.71
N ILE A 482 11.38 -1.00 -7.85
CA ILE A 482 12.80 -0.79 -8.16
C ILE A 482 13.54 -2.12 -8.38
N ASP A 483 14.39 -2.18 -9.41
CA ASP A 483 15.18 -3.36 -9.79
C ASP A 483 14.36 -4.62 -10.13
N ARG A 484 13.05 -4.48 -10.42
CA ARG A 484 12.24 -5.54 -11.01
C ARG A 484 12.35 -5.51 -12.55
N PRO A 485 12.18 -6.66 -13.25
CA PRO A 485 12.21 -6.72 -14.72
C PRO A 485 11.18 -5.79 -15.40
N ASN A 486 9.96 -5.75 -14.86
CA ASN A 486 8.85 -4.90 -15.29
C ASN A 486 8.69 -3.65 -14.40
N GLY A 487 9.73 -3.30 -13.64
CA GLY A 487 9.75 -2.10 -12.83
C GLY A 487 10.12 -0.85 -13.62
N VAL A 488 9.82 0.32 -13.07
CA VAL A 488 10.01 1.62 -13.74
C VAL A 488 11.22 2.39 -13.19
N ALA A 489 12.05 1.75 -12.35
CA ALA A 489 13.27 2.35 -11.82
C ALA A 489 14.38 1.34 -11.56
N LYS A 490 15.61 1.85 -11.55
CA LYS A 490 16.82 1.11 -11.16
C LYS A 490 17.50 1.79 -9.97
N LYS A 491 18.12 0.98 -9.12
CA LYS A 491 18.96 1.43 -8.01
C LYS A 491 20.40 1.07 -8.27
N ARG A 492 21.30 2.03 -8.03
CA ARG A 492 22.74 1.81 -8.18
C ARG A 492 23.47 2.25 -6.93
N SER A 493 24.45 1.46 -6.52
CA SER A 493 25.37 1.86 -5.47
C SER A 493 26.56 2.59 -6.07
N VAL A 494 26.80 3.82 -5.62
CA VAL A 494 27.81 4.72 -6.15
C VAL A 494 28.69 5.19 -5.01
N THR A 495 30.01 5.20 -5.21
CA THR A 495 30.94 5.80 -4.26
C THR A 495 31.12 7.26 -4.60
N ARG A 496 30.68 8.18 -3.72
CA ARG A 496 30.97 9.61 -3.84
C ARG A 496 31.98 10.03 -2.78
N ILE A 497 32.89 10.91 -3.16
CA ILE A 497 33.78 11.60 -2.22
C ILE A 497 32.95 12.71 -1.60
N SER A 498 32.71 12.61 -0.29
CA SER A 498 32.05 13.66 0.48
C SER A 498 33.11 14.63 0.98
N THR A 499 32.91 15.92 0.78
CA THR A 499 33.81 16.97 1.30
C THR A 499 33.95 16.80 2.81
N GLY A 500 35.16 16.44 3.27
CA GLY A 500 35.50 16.24 4.68
C GLY A 500 35.28 14.84 5.27
N SER A 501 34.65 13.89 4.56
CA SER A 501 34.32 12.57 5.13
C SER A 501 34.55 11.40 4.16
N GLY A 502 35.75 11.32 3.57
CA GLY A 502 36.20 10.17 2.78
C GLY A 502 35.26 9.71 1.64
N ARG A 503 35.49 8.50 1.16
CA ARG A 503 34.62 7.83 0.17
C ARG A 503 33.42 7.22 0.88
N LYS A 504 32.21 7.70 0.59
CA LYS A 504 30.97 7.13 1.13
C LYS A 504 30.18 6.45 0.02
N LYS A 505 29.76 5.23 0.27
CA LYS A 505 28.84 4.48 -0.60
C LYS A 505 27.43 5.04 -0.40
N ARG A 506 26.82 5.50 -1.49
CA ARG A 506 25.45 6.04 -1.52
C ARG A 506 24.65 5.27 -2.56
N GLU A 507 23.37 5.05 -2.26
CA GLU A 507 22.44 4.52 -3.24
C GLU A 507 21.80 5.67 -4.01
N VAL A 508 21.77 5.54 -5.34
CA VAL A 508 21.18 6.50 -6.26
C VAL A 508 20.09 5.77 -7.05
N ARG A 509 18.97 6.46 -7.28
CA ARG A 509 17.80 5.94 -7.98
C ARG A 509 17.66 6.66 -9.29
N SER A 510 17.16 5.99 -10.32
CA SER A 510 16.78 6.63 -11.58
C SER A 510 15.50 6.00 -12.08
N ILE A 511 14.55 6.81 -12.54
CA ILE A 511 13.37 6.33 -13.28
C ILE A 511 13.85 5.99 -14.69
N VAL A 512 13.50 4.79 -15.15
CA VAL A 512 13.96 4.22 -16.41
C VAL A 512 12.78 3.53 -17.07
N PHE A 513 12.55 3.82 -18.35
CA PHE A 513 11.68 2.97 -19.17
C PHE A 513 12.53 1.85 -19.76
N THR A 514 12.16 0.62 -19.42
CA THR A 514 12.87 -0.61 -19.77
C THR A 514 12.47 -1.15 -21.13
#